data_AF-A0A8M8VEC5-F1
#
_entry.id   AF-A0A8M8VEC5-F1
#
_cell.length_a   1.000
_cell.length_b   1.000
_cell.length_c   1.000
_cell.angle_alpha   90.00
_cell.angle_beta   90.00
_cell.angle_gamma   90.00
#
_symmetry.space_group_name_H-M   'P 1'
#
loop_
_entity.id
_entity.type
_entity.pdbx_description
1 polymer ?
#
loop_
_entity_poly.entity_id
_entity_poly.type
_entity_poly.pdbx_seq_one_letter_code
_entity_poly.pdbx_strand_id
1 'polypeptide(L)'
;MGAHHDNCRKSLTLPVIGLGAVILVVSIIGFLGALKNNSILLWIYLILLCIILVAILVFTVLAFIVTNNGSGHNVSGLRYKEYQLQDYSTWFLKQLNNSHNWDHLKSCLVKSDDCNNLSKRYRTLKQFKSAKLSPIEAGCCRPPSECGYPAMNASFYDLSFHPISSNKDCRLYKNSKAVKCYNCDSCKAGVAQYMKTEWRVVAIFNCILFVVLSMIYFVGCCAYLCNLFLHPQFDD
;
A
#
# COMPACT_ATOMS: atom_id res chain seq x y z
N MET A 1 -23.59 -5.50 -16.58
CA MET A 1 -22.79 -6.30 -15.62
C MET A 1 -21.60 -5.50 -15.07
N GLY A 2 -21.82 -4.53 -14.16
CA GLY A 2 -20.78 -3.55 -13.83
C GLY A 2 -20.89 -2.81 -12.49
N ALA A 3 -21.22 -3.49 -11.38
CA ALA A 3 -21.34 -2.84 -10.06
C ALA A 3 -20.31 -3.30 -9.00
N HIS A 4 -19.55 -4.39 -9.26
CA HIS A 4 -18.64 -4.98 -8.26
C HIS A 4 -17.14 -4.75 -8.52
N HIS A 5 -16.74 -4.19 -9.68
CA HIS A 5 -15.34 -3.76 -9.90
C HIS A 5 -15.02 -2.46 -9.16
N ASP A 6 -16.05 -1.66 -8.85
CA ASP A 6 -15.90 -0.35 -8.22
C ASP A 6 -15.48 -0.43 -6.75
N ASN A 7 -15.91 -1.46 -6.03
CA ASN A 7 -15.57 -1.64 -4.61
C ASN A 7 -14.10 -2.01 -4.38
N CYS A 8 -13.49 -2.74 -5.32
CA CYS A 8 -12.05 -3.04 -5.26
C CYS A 8 -11.21 -1.80 -5.56
N ARG A 9 -11.61 -1.03 -6.60
CA ARG A 9 -10.93 0.23 -6.93
C ARG A 9 -11.06 1.25 -5.80
N LYS A 10 -12.20 1.32 -5.12
CA LYS A 10 -12.43 2.25 -4.00
C LYS A 10 -11.36 2.11 -2.91
N SER A 11 -10.93 0.91 -2.55
CA SER A 11 -9.95 0.70 -1.47
C SER A 11 -8.55 1.25 -1.80
N LEU A 12 -8.15 1.24 -3.08
CA LEU A 12 -6.88 1.84 -3.54
C LEU A 12 -7.02 3.32 -3.93
N THR A 13 -8.21 3.75 -4.34
CA THR A 13 -8.45 5.11 -4.82
C THR A 13 -8.71 6.09 -3.66
N LEU A 14 -9.24 5.60 -2.52
CA LEU A 14 -9.49 6.41 -1.32
C LEU A 14 -8.27 7.21 -0.83
N PRO A 15 -7.06 6.62 -0.67
CA PRO A 15 -5.90 7.39 -0.21
C PRO A 15 -5.47 8.49 -1.19
N VAL A 16 -5.65 8.28 -2.50
CA VAL A 16 -5.33 9.27 -3.54
C VAL A 16 -6.32 10.43 -3.53
N ILE A 17 -7.62 10.14 -3.41
CA ILE A 17 -8.66 11.17 -3.32
C ILE A 17 -8.49 12.02 -2.06
N GLY A 18 -8.18 11.39 -0.93
CA GLY A 18 -7.92 12.11 0.33
C GLY A 18 -6.77 13.11 0.20
N LEU A 19 -5.66 12.71 -0.43
CA LEU A 19 -4.52 13.58 -0.71
C LEU A 19 -4.88 14.77 -1.61
N GLY A 20 -5.63 14.52 -2.69
CA GLY A 20 -6.08 15.58 -3.60
C GLY A 20 -7.01 16.60 -2.93
N ALA A 21 -7.92 16.13 -2.07
CA ALA A 21 -8.84 17.01 -1.34
C ALA A 21 -8.10 17.97 -0.39
N VAL A 22 -7.07 17.48 0.32
CA VAL A 22 -6.25 18.31 1.20
C VAL A 22 -5.52 19.41 0.41
N ILE A 23 -4.94 19.06 -0.73
CA ILE A 23 -4.23 20.02 -1.60
C ILE A 23 -5.20 21.11 -2.11
N LEU A 24 -6.43 20.73 -2.49
CA LEU A 24 -7.45 21.69 -2.91
C LEU A 24 -7.83 22.67 -1.80
N VAL A 25 -8.05 22.19 -0.57
CA VAL A 25 -8.40 23.05 0.57
C VAL A 25 -7.28 24.04 0.86
N VAL A 26 -6.02 23.58 0.89
CA VAL A 26 -4.85 24.45 1.09
C VAL A 26 -4.75 25.51 -0.01
N SER A 27 -5.01 25.13 -1.27
CA SER A 27 -4.95 26.04 -2.41
C SER A 27 -6.01 27.14 -2.33
N ILE A 28 -7.25 26.82 -1.93
CA ILE A 28 -8.34 27.79 -1.80
C ILE A 28 -8.04 28.80 -0.70
N ILE A 29 -7.55 28.34 0.46
CA ILE A 29 -7.25 29.22 1.59
C ILE A 29 -6.08 30.15 1.26
N GLY A 30 -5.03 29.63 0.60
CA GLY A 30 -3.92 30.46 0.12
C GLY A 30 -4.37 31.53 -0.89
N PHE A 31 -5.24 31.15 -1.83
CA PHE A 31 -5.79 32.07 -2.82
C PHE A 31 -6.66 33.18 -2.20
N LEU A 32 -7.57 32.82 -1.28
CA LEU A 32 -8.38 33.80 -0.54
C LEU A 32 -7.54 34.71 0.35
N GLY A 33 -6.47 34.18 0.95
CA GLY A 33 -5.45 34.92 1.71
C GLY A 33 -4.82 36.03 0.90
N ALA A 34 -4.36 35.70 -0.32
CA ALA A 34 -3.72 36.65 -1.22
C ALA A 34 -4.69 37.72 -1.75
N LEU A 35 -5.93 37.35 -2.11
CA LEU A 35 -6.90 38.28 -2.68
C LEU A 35 -7.36 39.37 -1.70
N LYS A 36 -7.48 39.05 -0.41
CA LYS A 36 -8.02 39.98 0.59
C LYS A 36 -6.96 40.80 1.31
N ASN A 37 -5.67 40.59 1.02
CA ASN A 37 -4.51 41.21 1.70
C ASN A 37 -4.68 41.32 3.23
N ASN A 38 -5.33 40.32 3.84
CA ASN A 38 -5.74 40.37 5.23
C ASN A 38 -4.75 39.57 6.08
N SER A 39 -3.99 40.27 6.93
CA SER A 39 -2.97 39.71 7.81
C SER A 39 -3.50 38.58 8.71
N ILE A 40 -4.76 38.67 9.15
CA ILE A 40 -5.40 37.64 9.98
C ILE A 40 -5.61 36.35 9.18
N LEU A 41 -6.04 36.47 7.92
CA LEU A 41 -6.29 35.32 7.05
C LEU A 41 -4.97 34.60 6.67
N LEU A 42 -3.90 35.38 6.47
CA LEU A 42 -2.56 34.85 6.23
C LEU A 42 -1.98 34.16 7.48
N TRP A 43 -2.26 34.68 8.67
CA TRP A 43 -1.88 34.05 9.94
C TRP A 43 -2.60 32.71 10.16
N ILE A 44 -3.91 32.66 9.91
CA ILE A 44 -4.70 31.41 9.95
C ILE A 44 -4.15 30.39 8.93
N TYR A 45 -3.80 30.84 7.72
CA TYR A 45 -3.17 29.99 6.71
C TYR A 45 -1.86 29.38 7.21
N LEU A 46 -0.97 30.17 7.82
CA LEU A 46 0.30 29.68 8.37
C LEU A 46 0.10 28.65 9.49
N ILE A 47 -0.85 28.89 10.40
CA ILE A 47 -1.19 27.93 11.47
C ILE A 47 -1.70 26.63 10.87
N LEU A 48 -2.64 26.70 9.92
CA LEU A 48 -3.18 25.52 9.27
C LEU A 48 -2.08 24.72 8.55
N LEU A 49 -1.19 25.41 7.84
CA LEU A 49 -0.06 24.80 7.15
C LEU A 49 0.91 24.11 8.12
N CYS A 50 1.17 24.72 9.28
CA CYS A 50 1.98 24.12 10.35
C CYS A 50 1.35 22.84 10.90
N ILE A 51 0.04 22.84 11.17
CA ILE A 51 -0.70 21.64 11.61
C ILE A 51 -0.60 20.53 10.55
N ILE A 52 -0.72 20.86 9.26
CA ILE A 52 -0.59 19.90 8.16
C ILE A 52 0.83 19.31 8.10
N LEU A 53 1.88 20.14 8.26
CA LEU A 53 3.27 19.67 8.29
C LEU A 53 3.49 18.68 9.44
N VAL A 54 3.00 18.98 10.64
CA VAL A 54 3.10 18.08 11.80
C VAL A 54 2.33 16.77 11.55
N ALA A 55 1.12 16.85 11.01
CA ALA A 55 0.32 15.67 10.67
C ALA A 55 1.02 14.78 9.63
N ILE A 56 1.62 15.37 8.59
CA ILE A 56 2.41 14.66 7.58
C ILE A 56 3.63 13.99 8.22
N LEU A 57 4.37 14.67 9.10
CA LEU A 57 5.50 14.09 9.81
C LEU A 57 5.10 12.89 10.67
N VAL A 58 4.06 13.03 11.49
CA VAL A 58 3.57 11.92 12.33
C VAL A 58 3.14 10.73 11.46
N PHE A 59 2.40 10.99 10.39
CA PHE A 59 1.96 9.94 9.47
C PHE A 59 3.13 9.24 8.77
N THR A 60 4.14 9.97 8.32
CA THR A 60 5.32 9.38 7.66
C THR A 60 6.14 8.51 8.62
N VAL A 61 6.33 8.93 9.87
CA VAL A 61 7.02 8.14 10.90
C VAL A 61 6.24 6.85 11.20
N LEU A 62 4.93 6.95 11.43
CA LEU A 62 4.08 5.77 11.66
C LEU A 62 4.09 4.81 10.47
N ALA A 63 3.98 5.34 9.24
CA ALA A 63 4.05 4.55 8.02
C ALA A 63 5.41 3.85 7.90
N PHE A 64 6.52 4.51 8.23
CA PHE A 64 7.85 3.91 8.21
C PHE A 64 7.97 2.78 9.24
N ILE A 65 7.53 2.99 10.48
CA ILE A 65 7.52 1.94 11.53
C ILE A 65 6.73 0.72 11.07
N VAL A 66 5.53 0.93 10.52
CA VAL A 66 4.66 -0.16 10.05
C VAL A 66 5.25 -0.87 8.82
N THR A 67 6.01 -0.16 7.99
CA THR A 67 6.62 -0.64 6.74
C THR A 67 8.02 -1.23 6.99
N ASN A 68 8.67 -1.02 8.13
CA ASN A 68 10.05 -1.48 8.32
C ASN A 68 10.16 -3.02 8.36
N ASN A 69 9.15 -3.69 8.92
CA ASN A 69 9.15 -5.15 9.10
C ASN A 69 8.70 -5.88 7.83
N GLY A 70 9.27 -7.05 7.55
CA GLY A 70 8.93 -7.88 6.40
C GLY A 70 9.99 -7.83 5.29
N SER A 71 10.82 -8.85 5.22
CA SER A 71 11.81 -9.08 4.17
C SER A 71 11.46 -10.41 3.49
N GLY A 72 11.09 -10.37 2.21
CA GLY A 72 10.80 -11.60 1.47
C GLY A 72 12.00 -12.55 1.47
N HIS A 73 11.76 -13.82 1.73
CA HIS A 73 12.74 -14.89 1.80
C HIS A 73 13.09 -15.39 0.40
N ASN A 74 14.38 -15.63 0.16
CA ASN A 74 14.85 -16.21 -1.08
C ASN A 74 14.78 -17.74 -0.98
N VAL A 75 14.24 -18.40 -2.00
CA VAL A 75 14.21 -19.86 -2.08
C VAL A 75 15.20 -20.35 -3.13
N SER A 76 16.02 -21.34 -2.76
CA SER A 76 17.02 -21.93 -3.65
C SER A 76 16.42 -22.43 -4.96
N GLY A 77 16.92 -21.94 -6.09
CA GLY A 77 16.46 -22.33 -7.43
C GLY A 77 15.26 -21.56 -7.99
N LEU A 78 14.78 -20.52 -7.27
CA LEU A 78 13.72 -19.62 -7.72
C LEU A 78 14.20 -18.16 -7.70
N ARG A 79 13.79 -17.37 -8.72
CA ARG A 79 14.19 -15.95 -8.83
C ARG A 79 13.27 -15.00 -8.05
N TYR A 80 12.09 -15.46 -7.67
CA TYR A 80 11.10 -14.67 -6.92
C TYR A 80 11.19 -14.94 -5.41
N LYS A 81 10.69 -13.99 -4.61
CA LYS A 81 10.70 -14.05 -3.15
C LYS A 81 9.41 -14.64 -2.61
N GLU A 82 9.52 -15.41 -1.54
CA GLU A 82 8.38 -15.86 -0.74
C GLU A 82 8.18 -14.95 0.47
N TYR A 83 6.93 -14.79 0.89
CA TYR A 83 6.57 -13.90 1.99
C TYR A 83 5.89 -14.73 3.06
N GLN A 84 6.39 -14.64 4.28
CA GLN A 84 5.77 -15.26 5.44
C GLN A 84 5.00 -14.21 6.24
N LEU A 85 3.82 -14.59 6.72
CA LEU A 85 2.92 -13.67 7.40
C LEU A 85 3.53 -13.16 8.72
N GLN A 86 4.32 -13.98 9.40
CA GLN A 86 4.95 -13.67 10.69
C GLN A 86 5.99 -12.55 10.63
N ASP A 87 6.54 -12.25 9.46
CA ASP A 87 7.55 -11.19 9.30
C ASP A 87 6.94 -9.77 9.31
N TYR A 88 5.61 -9.67 9.26
CA TYR A 88 4.90 -8.39 9.21
C TYR A 88 4.45 -7.91 10.60
N SER A 89 4.23 -6.61 10.74
CA SER A 89 3.82 -6.01 12.01
C SER A 89 2.49 -6.58 12.52
N THR A 90 2.34 -6.64 13.84
CA THR A 90 1.13 -7.13 14.53
C THR A 90 -0.14 -6.39 14.10
N TRP A 91 0.00 -5.14 13.68
CA TRP A 91 -1.08 -4.34 13.11
C TRP A 91 -1.62 -4.92 11.79
N PHE A 92 -0.74 -5.28 10.84
CA PHE A 92 -1.15 -5.92 9.58
C PHE A 92 -1.80 -7.28 9.83
N LEU A 93 -1.24 -8.06 10.75
CA LEU A 93 -1.81 -9.34 11.18
C LEU A 93 -3.24 -9.16 11.67
N LYS A 94 -3.48 -8.20 12.56
CA LYS A 94 -4.81 -7.93 13.11
C LYS A 94 -5.80 -7.49 12.03
N GLN A 95 -5.36 -6.64 11.10
CA GLN A 95 -6.20 -6.17 10.00
C GLN A 95 -6.58 -7.30 9.02
N LEU A 96 -5.64 -8.19 8.70
CA LEU A 96 -5.85 -9.33 7.79
C LEU A 96 -6.48 -10.55 8.47
N ASN A 97 -6.45 -10.63 9.80
CA ASN A 97 -7.14 -11.67 10.55
C ASN A 97 -8.63 -11.35 10.77
N ASN A 98 -9.04 -10.10 10.58
CA ASN A 98 -10.45 -9.72 10.66
C ASN A 98 -11.22 -10.30 9.45
N SER A 99 -12.04 -11.34 9.71
CA SER A 99 -12.72 -12.13 8.66
C SER A 99 -13.54 -11.27 7.70
N HIS A 100 -14.28 -10.28 8.22
CA HIS A 100 -15.17 -9.46 7.40
C HIS A 100 -14.39 -8.64 6.34
N ASN A 101 -13.29 -8.02 6.75
CA ASN A 101 -12.45 -7.23 5.85
C ASN A 101 -11.69 -8.14 4.86
N TRP A 102 -11.24 -9.30 5.34
CA TRP A 102 -10.57 -10.28 4.50
C TRP A 102 -11.49 -10.88 3.45
N ASP A 103 -12.74 -11.22 3.78
CA ASP A 103 -13.68 -11.79 2.81
C ASP A 103 -13.99 -10.83 1.67
N HIS A 104 -14.13 -9.53 1.97
CA HIS A 104 -14.27 -8.51 0.93
C HIS A 104 -13.02 -8.41 0.05
N LEU A 105 -11.83 -8.37 0.65
CA LEU A 105 -10.57 -8.29 -0.09
C LEU A 105 -10.31 -9.55 -0.94
N LYS A 106 -10.59 -10.73 -0.37
CA LYS A 106 -10.51 -12.03 -1.02
C LYS A 106 -11.44 -12.09 -2.23
N SER A 107 -12.68 -11.61 -2.12
CA SER A 107 -13.60 -11.58 -3.26
C SER A 107 -13.03 -10.79 -4.44
N CYS A 108 -12.24 -9.75 -4.14
CA CYS A 108 -11.54 -8.95 -5.15
C CYS A 108 -10.36 -9.72 -5.76
N LEU A 109 -9.56 -10.41 -4.94
CA LEU A 109 -8.42 -11.23 -5.41
C LEU A 109 -8.87 -12.43 -6.25
N VAL A 110 -9.96 -13.10 -5.86
CA VAL A 110 -10.52 -14.23 -6.63
C VAL A 110 -10.98 -13.78 -8.01
N LYS A 111 -11.52 -12.55 -8.10
CA LYS A 111 -12.00 -11.94 -9.33
C LYS A 111 -10.87 -11.30 -10.15
N SER A 112 -9.69 -11.07 -9.57
CA SER A 112 -8.56 -10.51 -10.31
C SER A 112 -8.03 -11.53 -11.32
N ASP A 113 -7.65 -11.04 -12.49
CA ASP A 113 -7.07 -11.89 -13.52
C ASP A 113 -5.58 -12.20 -13.28
N ASP A 114 -4.99 -11.76 -12.17
CA ASP A 114 -3.55 -11.93 -11.88
C ASP A 114 -3.17 -13.41 -11.90
N CYS A 115 -3.88 -14.24 -11.14
CA CYS A 115 -3.61 -15.67 -11.09
C CYS A 115 -4.03 -16.43 -12.36
N ASN A 116 -4.88 -15.86 -13.21
CA ASN A 116 -5.29 -16.46 -14.49
C ASN A 116 -4.28 -16.10 -15.61
N ASN A 117 -3.82 -14.85 -15.61
CA ASN A 117 -2.82 -14.34 -16.52
C ASN A 117 -1.45 -14.95 -16.25
N LEU A 118 -1.14 -15.34 -15.01
CA LEU A 118 0.10 -16.05 -14.68
C LEU A 118 0.31 -17.30 -15.57
N SER A 119 -0.72 -18.15 -15.70
CA SER A 119 -0.65 -19.33 -16.58
C SER A 119 -0.59 -19.00 -18.08
N LYS A 120 -1.14 -17.85 -18.49
CA LYS A 120 -1.06 -17.39 -19.88
C LYS A 120 0.32 -16.81 -20.20
N ARG A 121 0.92 -16.09 -19.26
CA ARG A 121 2.21 -15.40 -19.40
C ARG A 121 3.39 -16.37 -19.33
N TYR A 122 3.29 -17.41 -18.49
CA TYR A 122 4.35 -18.40 -18.32
C TYR A 122 3.85 -19.80 -18.67
N ARG A 123 4.07 -20.21 -19.93
CA ARG A 123 3.66 -21.53 -20.43
C ARG A 123 4.57 -22.67 -19.99
N THR A 124 5.85 -22.40 -19.76
CA THR A 124 6.84 -23.44 -19.40
C THR A 124 7.33 -23.29 -17.97
N LEU A 125 7.62 -24.42 -17.32
CA LEU A 125 8.14 -24.45 -15.95
C LEU A 125 9.48 -23.73 -15.81
N LYS A 126 10.35 -23.81 -16.83
CA LYS A 126 11.63 -23.09 -16.86
C LYS A 126 11.42 -21.57 -16.83
N GLN A 127 10.54 -21.05 -17.68
CA GLN A 127 10.20 -19.63 -17.69
C GLN A 127 9.59 -19.19 -16.36
N PHE A 128 8.68 -20.00 -15.80
CA PHE A 128 8.06 -19.74 -14.51
C PHE A 128 9.07 -19.67 -13.35
N LYS A 129 10.04 -20.59 -13.27
CA LYS A 129 11.09 -20.57 -12.23
C LYS A 129 11.97 -19.32 -12.30
N SER A 130 12.18 -18.79 -13.52
CA SER A 130 12.94 -17.55 -13.76
C SER A 130 12.09 -16.27 -13.74
N ALA A 131 10.76 -16.39 -13.56
CA ALA A 131 9.85 -15.27 -13.68
C ALA A 131 9.91 -14.33 -12.47
N LYS A 132 9.68 -13.04 -12.73
CA LYS A 132 9.52 -12.03 -11.70
C LYS A 132 8.03 -11.93 -11.34
N LEU A 133 7.60 -12.73 -10.37
CA LEU A 133 6.22 -12.72 -9.87
C LEU A 133 5.98 -11.50 -8.96
N SER A 134 4.76 -10.96 -9.01
CA SER A 134 4.30 -10.02 -7.99
C SER A 134 4.11 -10.74 -6.64
N PRO A 135 4.12 -10.02 -5.50
CA PRO A 135 3.89 -10.64 -4.19
C PRO A 135 2.54 -11.37 -4.08
N ILE A 136 1.51 -10.87 -4.76
CA ILE A 136 0.18 -11.51 -4.83
C ILE A 136 0.26 -12.79 -5.66
N GLU A 137 0.94 -12.75 -6.81
CA GLU A 137 1.11 -13.94 -7.65
C GLU A 137 1.89 -15.04 -6.92
N ALA A 138 2.93 -14.66 -6.19
CA ALA A 138 3.78 -15.57 -5.44
C ALA A 138 3.13 -16.15 -4.18
N GLY A 139 2.22 -15.41 -3.53
CA GLY A 139 1.57 -15.83 -2.28
C GLY A 139 0.18 -16.45 -2.45
N CYS A 140 -0.62 -16.01 -3.43
CA CYS A 140 -2.02 -16.42 -3.57
C CYS A 140 -2.26 -17.45 -4.67
N CYS A 141 -1.46 -17.43 -5.75
CA CYS A 141 -1.70 -18.27 -6.92
C CYS A 141 -1.02 -19.65 -6.84
N ARG A 142 -0.08 -19.83 -5.92
CA ARG A 142 0.73 -21.04 -5.76
C ARG A 142 0.76 -21.49 -4.29
N PRO A 143 0.99 -22.79 -4.04
CA PRO A 143 1.26 -23.26 -2.69
C PRO A 143 2.68 -22.84 -2.23
N PRO A 144 2.93 -22.79 -0.93
CA PRO A 144 4.28 -22.63 -0.37
C PRO A 144 5.24 -23.69 -0.89
N SER A 145 6.52 -23.33 -1.10
CA SER A 145 7.54 -24.31 -1.54
C SER A 145 7.74 -25.45 -0.54
N GLU A 146 7.54 -25.18 0.75
CA GLU A 146 7.61 -26.16 1.85
C GLU A 146 6.63 -27.34 1.69
N CYS A 147 5.53 -27.16 0.95
CA CYS A 147 4.56 -28.22 0.72
C CYS A 147 5.12 -29.35 -0.16
N GLY A 148 6.11 -29.05 -1.03
CA GLY A 148 6.77 -30.05 -1.86
C GLY A 148 5.95 -30.59 -3.04
N TYR A 149 4.80 -29.98 -3.36
CA TYR A 149 3.99 -30.43 -4.50
C TYR A 149 4.73 -30.24 -5.82
N PRO A 150 4.83 -31.27 -6.68
CA PRO A 150 5.48 -31.13 -7.97
C PRO A 150 4.63 -30.26 -8.90
N ALA A 151 5.24 -29.20 -9.41
CA ALA A 151 4.59 -28.26 -10.33
C ALA A 151 4.51 -28.87 -11.73
N MET A 152 3.30 -29.17 -12.20
CA MET A 152 3.08 -29.62 -13.58
C MET A 152 3.01 -28.42 -14.53
N ASN A 153 2.35 -27.33 -14.11
CA ASN A 153 2.24 -26.08 -14.86
C ASN A 153 2.34 -24.87 -13.90
N ALA A 154 2.42 -23.65 -14.44
CA ALA A 154 2.54 -22.42 -13.65
C ALA A 154 1.42 -22.22 -12.60
N SER A 155 0.24 -22.80 -12.83
CA SER A 155 -0.93 -22.69 -11.93
C SER A 155 -1.53 -24.05 -11.55
N PHE A 156 -0.83 -25.16 -11.80
CA PHE A 156 -1.34 -26.51 -11.53
C PHE A 156 -0.26 -27.39 -10.90
N TYR A 157 -0.58 -27.94 -9.74
CA TYR A 157 0.32 -28.75 -8.93
C TYR A 157 -0.29 -30.13 -8.71
N ASP A 158 0.53 -31.19 -8.67
CA ASP A 158 0.01 -32.52 -8.34
C ASP A 158 -0.24 -32.64 -6.83
N LEU A 159 -1.51 -32.76 -6.46
CA LEU A 159 -1.96 -32.88 -5.07
C LEU A 159 -2.04 -34.33 -4.59
N SER A 160 -1.72 -35.30 -5.46
CA SER A 160 -1.72 -36.73 -5.12
C SER A 160 -0.56 -37.09 -4.18
N PHE A 161 0.48 -36.24 -4.13
CA PHE A 161 1.60 -36.39 -3.22
C PHE A 161 1.26 -35.88 -1.82
N HIS A 162 1.72 -36.59 -0.79
CA HIS A 162 1.59 -36.10 0.58
C HIS A 162 2.47 -34.85 0.78
N PRO A 163 1.93 -33.80 1.42
CA PRO A 163 2.72 -32.61 1.71
C PRO A 163 3.88 -32.97 2.66
N ILE A 164 5.07 -32.50 2.33
CA ILE A 164 6.29 -32.77 3.11
C ILE A 164 6.25 -32.01 4.44
N SER A 165 5.54 -30.87 4.46
CA SER A 165 5.39 -29.99 5.62
C SER A 165 4.05 -30.17 6.33
N SER A 166 4.03 -29.98 7.65
CA SER A 166 2.79 -29.93 8.46
C SER A 166 2.05 -28.59 8.34
N ASN A 167 2.55 -27.66 7.51
CA ASN A 167 2.00 -26.33 7.34
C ASN A 167 0.53 -26.40 6.87
N LYS A 168 -0.35 -25.69 7.60
CA LYS A 168 -1.80 -25.62 7.32
C LYS A 168 -2.10 -25.11 5.91
N ASP A 169 -1.24 -24.24 5.37
CA ASP A 169 -1.40 -23.66 4.04
C ASP A 169 -1.40 -24.75 2.94
N CYS A 170 -0.67 -25.85 3.15
CA CYS A 170 -0.64 -26.97 2.21
C CYS A 170 -1.99 -27.68 2.10
N ARG A 171 -2.76 -27.75 3.20
CA ARG A 171 -4.10 -28.36 3.22
C ARG A 171 -5.19 -27.44 2.67
N LEU A 172 -4.97 -26.12 2.77
CA LEU A 172 -5.92 -25.11 2.32
C LEU A 172 -5.85 -24.89 0.79
N TYR A 173 -4.69 -25.13 0.18
CA TYR A 173 -4.48 -24.96 -1.25
C TYR A 173 -5.31 -25.94 -2.10
N LYS A 174 -5.95 -25.43 -3.16
CA LYS A 174 -6.63 -26.25 -4.19
C LYS A 174 -6.37 -25.70 -5.60
N ASN A 175 -6.22 -26.59 -6.59
CA ASN A 175 -6.03 -26.21 -8.01
C ASN A 175 -7.24 -25.48 -8.66
N SER A 176 -8.37 -25.37 -7.96
CA SER A 176 -9.55 -24.66 -8.47
C SER A 176 -9.34 -23.15 -8.50
N LYS A 177 -9.73 -22.50 -9.60
CA LYS A 177 -9.59 -21.04 -9.81
C LYS A 177 -10.19 -20.19 -8.69
N ALA A 178 -11.28 -20.64 -8.07
CA ALA A 178 -12.01 -19.91 -7.03
C ALA A 178 -11.40 -20.02 -5.63
N VAL A 179 -10.52 -21.00 -5.38
CA VAL A 179 -9.99 -21.29 -4.02
C VAL A 179 -8.49 -20.99 -3.94
N LYS A 180 -7.68 -21.51 -4.87
CA LYS A 180 -6.21 -21.39 -4.89
C LYS A 180 -5.63 -21.39 -3.47
N CYS A 181 -4.72 -20.48 -3.14
CA CYS A 181 -4.27 -20.24 -1.77
C CYS A 181 -4.91 -18.98 -1.16
N TYR A 182 -6.11 -18.56 -1.61
CA TYR A 182 -6.71 -17.30 -1.13
C TYR A 182 -7.10 -17.32 0.35
N ASN A 183 -7.08 -18.47 1.01
CA ASN A 183 -7.29 -18.59 2.46
C ASN A 183 -5.99 -18.86 3.24
N CYS A 184 -4.86 -18.94 2.56
CA CYS A 184 -3.57 -19.25 3.16
C CYS A 184 -2.96 -18.01 3.83
N ASP A 185 -2.14 -18.23 4.86
CA ASP A 185 -1.35 -17.17 5.47
C ASP A 185 -0.31 -16.62 4.48
N SER A 186 0.20 -17.48 3.60
CA SER A 186 1.10 -17.08 2.50
C SER A 186 0.46 -16.06 1.55
N CYS A 187 -0.84 -16.15 1.28
CA CYS A 187 -1.56 -15.16 0.47
C CYS A 187 -1.75 -13.85 1.22
N LYS A 188 -2.10 -13.91 2.52
CA LYS A 188 -2.16 -12.73 3.38
C LYS A 188 -0.81 -12.01 3.45
N ALA A 189 0.30 -12.76 3.49
CA ALA A 189 1.65 -12.22 3.46
C ALA A 189 1.96 -11.52 2.13
N GLY A 190 1.60 -12.15 1.00
CA GLY A 190 1.73 -11.54 -0.33
C GLY A 190 0.95 -10.22 -0.46
N VAL A 191 -0.26 -10.16 0.09
CA VAL A 191 -1.07 -8.94 0.17
C VAL A 191 -0.42 -7.89 1.07
N ALA A 192 0.07 -8.28 2.24
CA ALA A 192 0.77 -7.38 3.15
C ALA A 192 2.00 -6.75 2.49
N GLN A 193 2.79 -7.54 1.75
CA GLN A 193 3.92 -7.02 0.97
C GLN A 193 3.49 -6.06 -0.14
N TYR A 194 2.43 -6.41 -0.86
CA TYR A 194 1.89 -5.55 -1.92
C TYR A 194 1.47 -4.20 -1.34
N MET A 195 0.69 -4.20 -0.25
CA MET A 195 0.31 -2.98 0.47
C MET A 195 1.53 -2.20 0.95
N LYS A 196 2.52 -2.86 1.55
CA LYS A 196 3.77 -2.24 2.01
C LYS A 196 4.50 -1.50 0.86
N THR A 197 4.50 -2.07 -0.33
CA THR A 197 5.15 -1.47 -1.52
C THR A 197 4.41 -0.23 -1.98
N GLU A 198 3.09 -0.29 -2.09
CA GLU A 198 2.22 0.85 -2.42
C GLU A 198 2.34 1.97 -1.38
N TRP A 199 2.36 1.62 -0.09
CA TRP A 199 2.51 2.57 1.01
C TRP A 199 3.88 3.26 0.99
N ARG A 200 4.94 2.57 0.59
CA ARG A 200 6.26 3.19 0.40
C ARG A 200 6.22 4.23 -0.73
N VAL A 201 5.51 3.97 -1.83
CA VAL A 201 5.33 4.95 -2.91
C VAL A 201 4.59 6.19 -2.39
N VAL A 202 3.49 6.00 -1.66
CA VAL A 202 2.75 7.10 -1.01
C VAL A 202 3.64 7.87 -0.03
N ALA A 203 4.47 7.19 0.76
CA ALA A 203 5.40 7.83 1.69
C ALA A 203 6.45 8.69 0.97
N ILE A 204 6.95 8.25 -0.20
CA ILE A 204 7.87 9.05 -1.04
C ILE A 204 7.17 10.33 -1.53
N PHE A 205 5.95 10.20 -2.09
CA PHE A 205 5.18 11.37 -2.51
C PHE A 205 4.89 12.33 -1.34
N ASN A 206 4.54 11.80 -0.18
CA ASN A 206 4.28 12.59 1.02
C ASN A 206 5.55 13.31 1.53
N CYS A 207 6.72 12.69 1.39
CA CYS A 207 8.00 13.32 1.72
C CYS A 207 8.30 14.51 0.78
N ILE A 208 8.07 14.37 -0.52
CA ILE A 208 8.20 15.47 -1.48
C ILE A 208 7.22 16.61 -1.13
N LEU A 209 5.96 16.27 -0.85
CA LEU A 209 4.94 17.23 -0.44
C LEU A 209 5.36 17.99 0.83
N PHE A 210 5.92 17.29 1.82
CA PHE A 210 6.43 17.89 3.05
C PHE A 210 7.52 18.94 2.76
N VAL A 211 8.50 18.63 1.91
CA VAL A 211 9.56 19.56 1.54
C VAL A 211 8.99 20.81 0.86
N VAL A 212 8.08 20.63 -0.10
CA VAL A 212 7.44 21.75 -0.81
C VAL A 212 6.64 22.63 0.15
N LEU A 213 5.80 22.03 0.99
CA LEU A 213 5.01 22.76 1.98
C LEU A 213 5.89 23.47 3.02
N SER A 214 7.03 22.86 3.40
CA SER A 214 7.99 23.50 4.31
C SER A 214 8.60 24.74 3.67
N MET A 215 8.97 24.71 2.39
CA MET A 215 9.48 25.90 1.68
C MET A 215 8.44 27.00 1.61
N ILE A 216 7.17 26.66 1.31
CA ILE A 216 6.05 27.60 1.31
C ILE A 216 5.85 28.20 2.71
N TYR A 217 5.95 27.38 3.77
CA TYR A 217 5.88 27.84 5.15
C TYR A 217 6.96 28.86 5.47
N PHE A 218 8.22 28.59 5.11
CA PHE A 218 9.33 29.52 5.32
C PHE A 218 9.12 30.84 4.59
N VAL A 219 8.74 30.81 3.31
CA VAL A 219 8.45 32.02 2.53
C VAL A 219 7.28 32.80 3.10
N GLY A 220 6.18 32.12 3.46
CA GLY A 220 5.01 32.74 4.07
C GLY A 220 5.33 33.36 5.43
N CYS A 221 6.16 32.70 6.24
CA CYS A 221 6.60 33.22 7.53
C CYS A 221 7.50 34.45 7.36
N CYS A 222 8.42 34.45 6.39
CA CYS A 222 9.24 35.61 6.04
C CYS A 222 8.39 36.78 5.53
N ALA A 223 7.39 36.51 4.67
CA ALA A 223 6.48 37.53 4.17
C ALA A 223 5.63 38.14 5.29
N TYR A 224 5.10 37.31 6.20
CA TYR A 224 4.38 37.76 7.39
C TYR A 224 5.25 38.62 8.31
N LEU A 225 6.49 38.16 8.59
CA LEU A 225 7.44 38.89 9.44
C LEU A 225 7.82 40.25 8.84
N CYS A 226 8.03 40.31 7.52
CA CYS A 226 8.33 41.54 6.80
C CYS A 226 7.15 42.52 6.84
N ASN A 227 5.92 42.03 6.68
CA ASN A 227 4.71 42.85 6.80
C ASN A 227 4.53 43.41 8.22
N LEU A 228 4.85 42.64 9.26
CA LEU A 228 4.78 43.09 10.65
C LEU A 228 5.82 44.18 10.97
N PHE A 229 7.03 44.08 10.40
CA PHE A 229 8.11 45.06 10.59
C PHE A 229 7.91 46.38 9.84
N LEU A 230 7.11 46.39 8.77
CA LEU A 230 6.79 47.63 8.03
C LEU A 230 5.64 48.44 8.65
N HIS A 231 4.85 47.86 9.56
CA HIS A 231 3.66 48.50 10.14
C HIS A 231 3.74 48.96 11.62
N PRO A 232 4.88 49.18 12.30
CA PRO A 232 4.88 49.68 13.68
C PRO A 232 4.71 51.22 13.78
N GLN A 233 4.17 51.91 12.76
CA GLN A 233 4.09 53.39 12.73
C GLN A 233 2.68 53.97 12.47
N PHE A 234 1.62 53.16 12.39
CA PHE A 234 0.24 53.68 12.28
C PHE A 234 -0.73 52.80 13.05
N ASP A 235 -0.68 52.88 14.37
CA ASP A 235 -1.86 52.77 15.23
C ASP A 235 -1.55 53.67 16.43
N ASP A 236 -2.21 54.83 16.45
CA ASP A 236 -2.28 55.79 17.56
C ASP A 236 -2.83 55.15 18.85
#